data_AF-A0AAN6WLA6-F1
#
_entry.id   AF-A0AAN6WLA6-F1
#
_cell.length_a   1.000
_cell.length_b   1.000
_cell.length_c   1.000
_cell.angle_alpha   90.00
_cell.angle_beta   90.00
_cell.angle_gamma   90.00
#
_symmetry.space_group_name_H-M   'P 1'
#
loop_
_entity.id
_entity.type
_entity.pdbx_description
1 polymer ?
#
loop_
_entity_poly.entity_id
_entity_poly.type
_entity_poly.pdbx_seq_one_letter_code
_entity_poly.pdbx_strand_id
1 'polypeptide(L)'
;MTVSMVFRNEYGTSEFAFQLVRDAKGMTDIPHQRPKHAIYEGKDAGLLFENGMLFHLAFFIAREALTKQPNQGEDISIIPWKETILDKPFYPSMSRNGVERAGAISKRIRDLGFRAGYVRPPRPHEFRAGSLMQVAKFHTEAERRKQAAHRDSSMYDRNYASNLAADGQGAYFNGEVRGDVMELFRDLSIPWNPSLWQAVPAEKREEFENSKPIVEIRNELASLQGRRDTKAISRQKELYQLRRRLESEECRKLQKLQPRHSSAINSSPCYYRCLFNRIRFLMAERDRLATTLFQNAQASRSDRH
;
A
#
# COMPACT_ATOMS: atom_id res chain seq x y z
N MET A 1 -26.09 12.66 0.16
CA MET A 1 -25.96 13.08 1.57
C MET A 1 -25.17 12.01 2.33
N THR A 2 -23.88 12.23 2.58
CA THR A 2 -23.08 11.29 3.40
C THR A 2 -23.77 11.16 4.76
N VAL A 3 -24.08 9.95 5.20
CA VAL A 3 -24.72 9.72 6.51
C VAL A 3 -23.62 9.34 7.48
N SER A 4 -23.54 10.00 8.63
CA SER A 4 -22.67 9.62 9.75
C SER A 4 -23.53 9.24 10.95
N MET A 5 -23.14 8.19 11.64
CA MET A 5 -23.82 7.70 12.83
C MET A 5 -22.79 7.21 13.86
N VAL A 6 -23.18 7.31 15.12
CA VAL A 6 -22.55 6.56 16.21
C VAL A 6 -23.59 5.58 16.71
N PHE A 7 -23.20 4.33 16.93
CA PHE A 7 -24.10 3.29 17.41
C PHE A 7 -23.38 2.39 18.41
N ARG A 8 -24.12 1.63 19.22
CA ARG A 8 -23.55 0.55 20.03
C ARG A 8 -23.46 -0.73 19.21
N ASN A 9 -22.27 -1.29 19.13
CA ASN A 9 -22.03 -2.56 18.45
C ASN A 9 -22.55 -3.75 19.30
N GLU A 10 -22.41 -4.98 18.78
CA GLU A 10 -22.87 -6.21 19.44
C GLU A 10 -22.21 -6.48 20.81
N TYR A 11 -21.12 -5.78 21.12
CA TYR A 11 -20.41 -5.84 22.40
C TYR A 11 -20.74 -4.67 23.34
N GLY A 12 -21.74 -3.85 22.99
CA GLY A 12 -22.13 -2.67 23.77
C GLY A 12 -21.13 -1.50 23.70
N THR A 13 -20.13 -1.57 22.81
CA THR A 13 -19.14 -0.51 22.61
C THR A 13 -19.64 0.48 21.58
N SER A 14 -19.42 1.78 21.80
CA SER A 14 -19.75 2.80 20.82
C SER A 14 -18.82 2.73 19.61
N GLU A 15 -19.39 2.74 18.42
CA GLU A 15 -18.71 2.66 17.14
C GLU A 15 -19.18 3.79 16.22
N PHE A 16 -18.25 4.46 15.55
CA PHE A 16 -18.54 5.43 14.52
C PHE A 16 -18.59 4.78 13.14
N ALA A 17 -19.65 5.07 12.38
CA ALA A 17 -19.76 4.71 10.97
C ALA A 17 -20.15 5.91 10.11
N PHE A 18 -19.68 5.90 8.86
CA PHE A 18 -20.24 6.77 7.84
C PHE A 18 -20.40 6.06 6.51
N GLN A 19 -21.37 6.53 5.73
CA GLN A 19 -21.65 6.02 4.39
C GLN A 19 -21.33 7.09 3.36
N LEU A 20 -20.40 6.79 2.46
CA LEU A 20 -20.14 7.61 1.28
C LEU A 20 -21.26 7.37 0.27
N VAL A 21 -22.00 8.44 -0.06
CA VAL A 21 -23.08 8.40 -1.07
C VAL A 21 -22.95 9.47 -2.15
N ARG A 22 -21.82 10.20 -2.15
CA ARG A 22 -21.53 11.24 -3.14
C ARG A 22 -21.00 10.66 -4.45
N ASP A 23 -20.79 11.56 -5.41
CA ASP A 23 -20.53 11.20 -6.80
C ASP A 23 -19.36 10.22 -6.96
N ALA A 24 -19.60 9.17 -7.74
CA ALA A 24 -18.62 8.16 -8.08
C ALA A 24 -18.16 8.37 -9.53
N LYS A 25 -16.91 8.00 -9.83
CA LYS A 25 -16.33 8.23 -11.16
C LYS A 25 -17.21 7.63 -12.26
N GLY A 26 -17.66 8.46 -13.21
CA GLY A 26 -18.49 8.03 -14.34
C GLY A 26 -19.93 7.69 -13.98
N MET A 27 -20.39 8.13 -12.79
CA MET A 27 -21.74 7.89 -12.27
C MET A 27 -22.47 9.19 -11.90
N THR A 28 -22.04 10.31 -12.49
CA THR A 28 -22.68 11.62 -12.32
C THR A 28 -24.13 11.56 -12.78
N ASP A 29 -24.40 10.98 -13.95
CA ASP A 29 -25.73 10.94 -14.58
C ASP A 29 -26.58 9.72 -14.18
N ILE A 30 -26.02 8.79 -13.38
CA ILE A 30 -26.70 7.56 -12.92
C ILE A 30 -26.66 7.45 -11.39
N PRO A 31 -27.24 8.42 -10.65
CA PRO A 31 -27.12 8.50 -9.20
C PRO A 31 -27.67 7.26 -8.46
N HIS A 32 -28.67 6.58 -9.04
CA HIS A 32 -29.26 5.36 -8.48
C HIS A 32 -28.31 4.14 -8.54
N GLN A 33 -27.26 4.19 -9.35
CA GLN A 33 -26.25 3.11 -9.46
C GLN A 33 -24.98 3.40 -8.66
N ARG A 34 -24.90 4.56 -7.98
CA ARG A 34 -23.72 4.91 -7.20
C ARG A 34 -23.52 3.90 -6.07
N PRO A 35 -22.30 3.40 -5.88
CA PRO A 35 -22.03 2.52 -4.75
C PRO A 35 -22.23 3.26 -3.44
N LYS A 36 -22.81 2.56 -2.48
CA LYS A 36 -22.97 3.04 -1.11
C LYS A 36 -22.03 2.24 -0.22
N HIS A 37 -20.87 2.81 0.09
CA HIS A 37 -19.89 2.15 0.95
C HIS A 37 -20.03 2.64 2.38
N ALA A 38 -20.32 1.72 3.29
CA ALA A 38 -20.16 1.97 4.72
C ALA A 38 -18.67 1.79 5.08
N ILE A 39 -18.15 2.72 5.88
CA ILE A 39 -16.86 2.64 6.53
C ILE A 39 -17.13 2.81 8.03
N TYR A 40 -16.55 1.96 8.86
CA TYR A 40 -16.81 1.86 10.29
C TYR A 40 -15.55 1.39 11.04
N GLU A 41 -15.49 1.64 12.35
CA GLU A 41 -14.27 1.44 13.16
C GLU A 41 -13.89 -0.03 13.35
N GLY A 42 -14.86 -0.93 13.15
CA GLY A 42 -14.68 -2.37 13.25
C GLY A 42 -15.21 -2.92 14.58
N LYS A 43 -15.45 -4.23 14.58
CA LYS A 43 -16.03 -4.95 15.73
C LYS A 43 -15.13 -4.95 16.97
N ASP A 44 -13.82 -5.13 16.75
CA ASP A 44 -12.81 -5.23 17.81
C ASP A 44 -11.80 -4.09 17.70
N ALA A 45 -11.18 -3.74 18.84
CA ALA A 45 -10.07 -2.79 18.87
C ALA A 45 -8.84 -3.37 18.16
N GLY A 46 -8.72 -3.11 16.86
CA GLY A 46 -7.54 -3.45 16.07
C GLY A 46 -6.36 -2.52 16.33
N LEU A 47 -5.24 -2.76 15.66
CA LEU A 47 -4.10 -1.84 15.72
C LEU A 47 -4.52 -0.48 15.15
N LEU A 48 -4.03 0.61 15.76
CA LEU A 48 -4.43 1.97 15.40
C LEU A 48 -4.29 2.27 13.90
N PHE A 49 -3.26 1.72 13.25
CA PHE A 49 -3.01 1.90 11.82
C PHE A 49 -3.92 1.07 10.91
N GLU A 50 -4.63 0.08 11.45
CA GLU A 50 -5.60 -0.76 10.74
C GLU A 50 -7.01 -0.17 10.83
N ASN A 51 -7.24 0.76 11.76
CA ASN A 51 -8.50 1.46 11.88
C ASN A 51 -8.69 2.43 10.69
N GLY A 52 -9.45 1.98 9.69
CA GLY A 52 -9.76 2.75 8.48
C GLY A 52 -10.54 4.05 8.77
N MET A 53 -11.20 4.14 9.93
CA MET A 53 -11.98 5.32 10.33
C MET A 53 -11.12 6.44 10.92
N LEU A 54 -10.01 6.11 11.59
CA LEU A 54 -9.19 7.08 12.32
C LEU A 54 -8.75 8.25 11.42
N PHE A 55 -8.31 7.93 10.21
CA PHE A 55 -7.91 8.95 9.23
C PHE A 55 -9.07 9.87 8.86
N HIS A 56 -10.29 9.33 8.70
CA HIS A 56 -11.48 10.11 8.38
C HIS A 56 -11.94 10.97 9.55
N LEU A 57 -11.94 10.44 10.76
CA LEU A 57 -12.28 11.16 11.99
C LEU A 57 -11.37 12.36 12.21
N ALA A 58 -10.06 12.20 11.99
CA ALA A 58 -9.12 13.32 12.06
C ALA A 58 -9.50 14.46 11.10
N PHE A 59 -9.95 14.15 9.88
CA PHE A 59 -10.48 15.16 8.95
C PHE A 59 -11.78 15.79 9.42
N PHE A 60 -12.69 15.00 10.00
CA PHE A 60 -13.96 15.52 10.50
C PHE A 60 -13.71 16.54 11.62
N ILE A 61 -12.83 16.20 12.57
CA ILE A 61 -12.48 17.06 13.71
C ILE A 61 -11.78 18.31 13.23
N ALA A 62 -10.74 18.18 12.40
CA ALA A 62 -9.97 19.32 11.89
C ALA A 62 -10.78 20.34 11.08
N ARG A 63 -11.94 19.92 10.56
CA ARG A 63 -12.86 20.76 9.78
C ARG A 63 -14.12 21.15 10.53
N GLU A 64 -14.23 20.73 11.78
CA GLU A 64 -15.46 20.82 12.57
C GLU A 64 -16.69 20.37 11.75
N ALA A 65 -16.54 19.25 11.04
CA ALA A 65 -17.45 18.80 10.01
C ALA A 65 -18.84 18.41 10.52
N LEU A 66 -18.94 18.12 11.81
CA LEU A 66 -20.11 17.53 12.47
C LEU A 66 -20.84 18.61 13.30
N THR A 67 -22.17 18.57 13.30
CA THR A 67 -23.04 19.59 13.92
C THR A 67 -23.25 19.39 15.42
N LYS A 68 -23.12 18.15 15.91
CA LYS A 68 -23.37 17.81 17.32
C LYS A 68 -22.52 16.61 17.75
N GLN A 69 -22.34 16.47 19.06
CA GLN A 69 -21.82 15.25 19.66
C GLN A 69 -22.90 14.16 19.68
N PRO A 70 -22.50 12.87 19.76
CA PRO A 70 -23.44 11.78 20.01
C PRO A 70 -24.21 12.04 21.32
N ASN A 71 -25.50 11.71 21.35
CA ASN A 71 -26.28 11.85 22.58
C ASN A 71 -25.85 10.75 23.56
N GLN A 72 -25.58 11.11 24.82
CA GLN A 72 -25.24 10.10 25.83
C GLN A 72 -26.47 9.22 26.11
N GLY A 73 -26.28 7.90 26.04
CA GLY A 73 -27.30 6.91 26.40
C GLY A 73 -28.20 6.43 25.26
N GLU A 74 -28.08 6.99 24.05
CA GLU A 74 -28.76 6.43 22.86
C GLU A 74 -27.96 5.26 22.27
N ASP A 75 -28.66 4.21 21.85
CA ASP A 75 -28.04 3.08 21.15
C ASP A 75 -27.61 3.45 19.72
N ILE A 76 -28.27 4.45 19.10
CA ILE A 76 -27.94 4.98 17.78
C ILE A 76 -28.18 6.49 17.77
N SER A 77 -27.14 7.26 17.44
CA SER A 77 -27.22 8.70 17.19
C SER A 77 -26.77 9.02 15.75
N ILE A 78 -27.67 9.59 14.95
CA ILE A 78 -27.31 10.15 13.63
C ILE A 78 -26.68 11.52 13.84
N ILE A 79 -25.51 11.72 13.24
CA ILE A 79 -24.75 12.96 13.33
C ILE A 79 -24.83 13.70 12.00
N PRO A 80 -25.54 14.84 11.91
CA PRO A 80 -25.59 15.64 10.71
C PRO A 80 -24.26 16.33 10.44
N TRP A 81 -23.94 16.45 9.15
CA TRP A 81 -22.83 17.26 8.67
C TRP A 81 -23.20 18.75 8.68
N LYS A 82 -22.24 19.63 8.99
CA LYS A 82 -22.46 21.08 8.89
C LYS A 82 -22.71 21.48 7.43
N GLU A 83 -23.69 22.35 7.16
CA GLU A 83 -24.00 22.79 5.80
C GLU A 83 -22.79 23.39 5.08
N THR A 84 -21.95 24.12 5.81
CA THR A 84 -20.75 24.82 5.31
C THR A 84 -19.67 23.90 4.73
N ILE A 85 -19.75 22.59 4.98
CA ILE A 85 -18.80 21.61 4.46
C ILE A 85 -19.39 20.73 3.35
N LEU A 86 -20.72 20.80 3.13
CA LEU A 86 -21.38 19.95 2.15
C LEU A 86 -20.72 20.19 0.79
N ASP A 87 -20.61 21.40 0.27
CA ASP A 87 -20.06 21.58 -1.08
C ASP A 87 -18.52 21.59 -1.16
N LYS A 88 -17.84 21.20 -0.09
CA LYS A 88 -16.38 21.14 -0.04
C LYS A 88 -15.87 19.73 -0.40
N PRO A 89 -14.74 19.63 -1.11
CA PRO A 89 -14.02 18.37 -1.29
C PRO A 89 -13.71 17.72 0.05
N PHE A 90 -14.08 16.44 0.21
CA PHE A 90 -13.74 15.69 1.41
C PHE A 90 -12.21 15.57 1.59
N TYR A 91 -11.50 15.20 0.52
CA TYR A 91 -10.05 15.30 0.42
C TYR A 91 -9.65 16.50 -0.44
N PRO A 92 -9.19 17.61 0.17
CA PRO A 92 -8.77 18.79 -0.59
C PRO A 92 -7.44 18.51 -1.30
N SER A 93 -7.19 19.21 -2.40
CA SER A 93 -5.85 19.26 -2.97
C SER A 93 -4.90 19.99 -2.03
N MET A 94 -3.67 19.48 -1.90
CA MET A 94 -2.62 20.16 -1.13
C MET A 94 -1.96 21.31 -1.90
N SER A 95 -2.32 21.50 -3.18
CA SER A 95 -1.62 22.45 -4.07
C SER A 95 -2.55 23.39 -4.82
N ARG A 96 -3.86 23.19 -4.73
CA ARG A 96 -4.89 23.92 -5.47
C ARG A 96 -6.19 23.97 -4.67
N ASN A 97 -7.08 24.88 -5.05
CA ASN A 97 -8.47 24.81 -4.60
C ASN A 97 -9.16 23.64 -5.30
N GLY A 98 -9.96 22.86 -4.56
CA GLY A 98 -10.72 21.73 -5.10
C GLY A 98 -10.17 20.35 -4.72
N VAL A 99 -10.55 19.33 -5.51
CA VAL A 99 -10.15 17.93 -5.29
C VAL A 99 -8.76 17.66 -5.86
N GLU A 100 -7.96 16.86 -5.16
CA GLU A 100 -6.64 16.45 -5.64
C GLU A 100 -6.72 15.59 -6.92
N ARG A 101 -5.78 15.79 -7.85
CA ARG A 101 -5.69 14.96 -9.07
C ARG A 101 -5.22 13.54 -8.74
N ALA A 102 -5.80 12.55 -9.40
CA ALA A 102 -5.44 11.14 -9.24
C ALA A 102 -3.93 10.87 -9.45
N GLY A 103 -3.30 11.55 -10.41
CA GLY A 103 -1.86 11.44 -10.67
C GLY A 103 -0.99 11.94 -9.51
N ALA A 104 -1.42 12.98 -8.81
CA ALA A 104 -0.70 13.52 -7.65
C ALA A 104 -0.79 12.54 -6.45
N ILE A 105 -1.98 11.99 -6.19
CA ILE A 105 -2.17 10.94 -5.17
C ILE A 105 -1.30 9.72 -5.49
N SER A 106 -1.33 9.26 -6.75
CA SER A 106 -0.56 8.10 -7.22
C SER A 106 0.95 8.31 -7.09
N LYS A 107 1.44 9.54 -7.22
CA LYS A 107 2.85 9.87 -6.98
C LYS A 107 3.17 9.79 -5.49
N ARG A 108 2.37 10.41 -4.62
CA ARG A 108 2.60 10.40 -3.15
C ARG A 108 2.58 8.99 -2.55
N ILE A 109 1.62 8.15 -2.96
CA ILE A 109 1.55 6.75 -2.50
C ILE A 109 2.81 5.98 -2.87
N ARG A 110 3.33 6.20 -4.09
CA ARG A 110 4.56 5.57 -4.55
C ARG A 110 5.78 6.03 -3.75
N ASP A 111 5.88 7.33 -3.49
CA ASP A 111 6.95 7.92 -2.67
C ASP A 111 6.88 7.40 -1.21
N LEU A 112 5.69 7.16 -0.67
CA LEU A 112 5.50 6.50 0.63
C LEU A 112 5.96 5.04 0.59
N GLY A 113 5.58 4.28 -0.44
CA GLY A 113 5.99 2.88 -0.56
C GLY A 113 7.50 2.70 -0.69
N PHE A 114 8.20 3.58 -1.43
CA PHE A 114 9.67 3.56 -1.47
C PHE A 114 10.27 3.80 -0.08
N ARG A 115 9.74 4.76 0.68
CA ARG A 115 10.16 5.04 2.05
C ARG A 115 9.88 3.88 3.01
N ALA A 116 8.81 3.13 2.78
CA ALA A 116 8.45 1.94 3.55
C ALA A 116 9.25 0.67 3.13
N GLY A 117 10.20 0.79 2.21
CA GLY A 117 11.08 -0.31 1.80
C GLY A 117 10.58 -1.13 0.61
N TYR A 118 9.48 -0.75 -0.04
CA TYR A 118 9.03 -1.46 -1.24
C TYR A 118 9.90 -1.13 -2.44
N VAL A 119 10.50 -2.16 -3.06
CA VAL A 119 11.31 -2.01 -4.29
C VAL A 119 10.42 -1.61 -5.46
N ARG A 120 9.23 -2.21 -5.51
CA ARG A 120 8.15 -1.86 -6.44
C ARG A 120 6.89 -1.57 -5.62
N PRO A 121 6.69 -0.31 -5.19
CA PRO A 121 5.54 0.08 -4.39
C PRO A 121 4.21 -0.34 -5.04
N PRO A 122 3.27 -0.89 -4.25
CA PRO A 122 1.90 -1.06 -4.71
C PRO A 122 1.27 0.30 -5.09
N ARG A 123 0.49 0.27 -6.16
CA ARG A 123 -0.27 1.36 -6.76
C ARG A 123 -1.72 1.25 -6.30
N PRO A 124 -2.52 2.33 -6.40
CA PRO A 124 -3.95 2.29 -6.12
C PRO A 124 -4.71 1.13 -6.79
N HIS A 125 -4.27 0.75 -8.00
CA HIS A 125 -4.84 -0.37 -8.72
C HIS A 125 -4.60 -1.73 -8.04
N GLU A 126 -3.40 -1.97 -7.48
CA GLU A 126 -3.08 -3.22 -6.77
C GLU A 126 -3.81 -3.29 -5.42
N PHE A 127 -3.91 -2.18 -4.68
CA PHE A 127 -4.73 -2.11 -3.46
C PHE A 127 -6.21 -2.42 -3.76
N ARG A 128 -6.73 -1.86 -4.86
CA ARG A 128 -8.08 -2.12 -5.33
C ARG A 128 -8.27 -3.57 -5.74
N ALA A 129 -7.31 -4.18 -6.44
CA ALA A 129 -7.35 -5.60 -6.76
C ALA A 129 -7.45 -6.45 -5.48
N GLY A 130 -6.57 -6.21 -4.50
CA GLY A 130 -6.61 -6.91 -3.21
C GLY A 130 -7.96 -6.80 -2.52
N SER A 131 -8.54 -5.60 -2.46
CA SER A 131 -9.89 -5.40 -1.89
C SER A 131 -10.97 -6.17 -2.65
N LEU A 132 -11.00 -6.09 -3.98
CA LEU A 132 -12.02 -6.80 -4.78
C LEU A 132 -11.89 -8.32 -4.71
N MET A 133 -10.68 -8.83 -4.50
CA MET A 133 -10.45 -10.25 -4.26
C MET A 133 -11.00 -10.70 -2.90
N GLN A 134 -10.82 -9.91 -1.84
CA GLN A 134 -11.44 -10.24 -0.54
C GLN A 134 -12.96 -10.22 -0.63
N VAL A 135 -13.52 -9.25 -1.35
CA VAL A 135 -14.97 -9.19 -1.59
C VAL A 135 -15.44 -10.43 -2.35
N ALA A 136 -14.69 -10.90 -3.35
CA ALA A 136 -15.04 -12.09 -4.12
C ALA A 136 -15.08 -13.39 -3.30
N LYS A 137 -14.42 -13.44 -2.13
CA LYS A 137 -14.46 -14.62 -1.25
C LYS A 137 -15.76 -14.71 -0.43
N PHE A 138 -16.32 -13.57 -0.04
CA PHE A 138 -17.40 -13.49 0.93
C PHE A 138 -18.72 -12.96 0.35
N HIS A 139 -18.69 -12.40 -0.86
CA HIS A 139 -19.82 -11.76 -1.50
C HIS A 139 -20.06 -12.27 -2.91
N THR A 140 -21.29 -12.08 -3.38
CA THR A 140 -21.70 -12.42 -4.74
C THR A 140 -20.99 -11.55 -5.78
N GLU A 141 -20.94 -12.04 -7.02
CA GLU A 141 -20.39 -11.26 -8.14
C GLU A 141 -21.14 -9.92 -8.33
N ALA A 142 -22.46 -9.92 -8.11
CA ALA A 142 -23.29 -8.73 -8.21
C ALA A 142 -22.92 -7.68 -7.15
N GLU A 143 -22.71 -8.10 -5.91
CA GLU A 143 -22.23 -7.22 -4.82
C GLU A 143 -20.83 -6.70 -5.10
N ARG A 144 -19.92 -7.57 -5.54
CA ARG A 144 -18.57 -7.19 -5.96
C ARG A 144 -18.61 -6.15 -7.08
N ARG A 145 -19.47 -6.32 -8.08
CA ARG A 145 -19.63 -5.37 -9.19
C ARG A 145 -20.17 -4.02 -8.71
N LYS A 146 -21.17 -4.03 -7.82
CA LYS A 146 -21.67 -2.81 -7.18
C LYS A 146 -20.56 -2.12 -6.41
N GLN A 147 -19.80 -2.85 -5.59
CA GLN A 147 -18.69 -2.30 -4.82
C GLN A 147 -17.57 -1.76 -5.71
N ALA A 148 -17.29 -2.44 -6.82
CA ALA A 148 -16.32 -2.00 -7.79
C ALA A 148 -16.85 -0.88 -8.70
N ALA A 149 -18.13 -0.52 -8.67
CA ALA A 149 -18.74 0.34 -9.68
C ALA A 149 -18.46 -0.16 -11.13
N HIS A 150 -18.46 -1.49 -11.32
CA HIS A 150 -18.24 -2.11 -12.64
C HIS A 150 -19.57 -2.38 -13.35
N ARG A 151 -19.64 -2.02 -14.64
CA ARG A 151 -20.81 -2.30 -15.49
C ARG A 151 -20.93 -3.75 -15.92
N ASP A 152 -19.83 -4.48 -15.96
CA ASP A 152 -19.74 -5.88 -16.36
C ASP A 152 -18.69 -6.63 -15.52
N SER A 153 -18.77 -7.96 -15.54
CA SER A 153 -17.84 -8.87 -14.87
C SER A 153 -16.45 -8.85 -15.50
N SER A 154 -16.38 -8.71 -16.83
CA SER A 154 -15.14 -8.79 -17.60
C SER A 154 -14.08 -7.78 -17.15
N MET A 155 -14.53 -6.61 -16.65
CA MET A 155 -13.64 -5.62 -16.04
C MET A 155 -12.87 -6.15 -14.84
N TYR A 156 -13.50 -6.98 -13.99
CA TYR A 156 -12.81 -7.69 -12.92
C TYR A 156 -11.87 -8.74 -13.48
N ASP A 157 -12.37 -9.63 -14.34
CA ASP A 157 -11.62 -10.80 -14.78
C ASP A 157 -10.32 -10.40 -15.50
N ARG A 158 -10.36 -9.33 -16.30
CA ARG A 158 -9.21 -8.85 -17.08
C ARG A 158 -8.19 -8.06 -16.27
N ASN A 159 -8.64 -7.30 -15.26
CA ASN A 159 -7.78 -6.30 -14.61
C ASN A 159 -7.49 -6.60 -13.13
N TYR A 160 -8.35 -7.32 -12.44
CA TYR A 160 -8.29 -7.45 -10.98
C TYR A 160 -8.24 -8.90 -10.48
N ALA A 161 -8.73 -9.86 -11.26
CA ALA A 161 -8.57 -11.28 -10.93
C ALA A 161 -7.09 -11.63 -10.86
N SER A 162 -6.71 -12.42 -9.86
CA SER A 162 -5.35 -12.93 -9.77
C SER A 162 -5.13 -14.04 -10.79
N ASN A 163 -3.97 -14.08 -11.42
CA ASN A 163 -3.54 -15.22 -12.22
C ASN A 163 -3.27 -16.46 -11.35
N LEU A 164 -3.14 -16.29 -10.04
CA LEU A 164 -3.04 -17.35 -9.03
C LEU A 164 -4.45 -17.71 -8.51
N ALA A 165 -5.43 -17.88 -9.42
CA ALA A 165 -6.84 -18.03 -9.05
C ALA A 165 -7.21 -19.42 -8.52
N ALA A 166 -6.48 -20.46 -8.91
CA ALA A 166 -6.83 -21.85 -8.65
C ALA A 166 -5.70 -22.58 -7.92
N ASP A 167 -6.06 -23.33 -6.88
CA ASP A 167 -5.17 -24.31 -6.27
C ASP A 167 -5.01 -25.49 -7.24
N GLY A 168 -3.92 -25.47 -8.01
CA GLY A 168 -3.65 -26.49 -9.01
C GLY A 168 -3.48 -27.89 -8.41
N GLN A 169 -2.94 -28.01 -7.20
CA GLN A 169 -2.72 -29.31 -6.57
C GLN A 169 -4.02 -29.85 -5.97
N GLY A 170 -4.75 -29.01 -5.23
CA GLY A 170 -6.07 -29.36 -4.70
C GLY A 170 -7.05 -29.73 -5.81
N ALA A 171 -7.08 -28.96 -6.90
CA ALA A 171 -7.94 -29.26 -8.05
C ALA A 171 -7.57 -30.58 -8.74
N TYR A 172 -6.28 -30.90 -8.86
CA TYR A 172 -5.84 -32.13 -9.53
C TYR A 172 -6.13 -33.39 -8.72
N PHE A 173 -5.95 -33.34 -7.39
CA PHE A 173 -6.16 -34.49 -6.51
C PHE A 173 -7.55 -34.51 -5.85
N ASN A 174 -8.45 -33.61 -6.25
CA ASN A 174 -9.75 -33.39 -5.61
C ASN A 174 -9.63 -33.21 -4.08
N GLY A 175 -8.58 -32.50 -3.67
CA GLY A 175 -8.30 -32.16 -2.28
C GLY A 175 -8.91 -30.83 -1.86
N GLU A 176 -8.83 -30.52 -0.56
CA GLU A 176 -9.26 -29.23 -0.04
C GLU A 176 -8.44 -28.08 -0.63
N VAL A 177 -9.09 -26.96 -0.93
CA VAL A 177 -8.46 -25.78 -1.53
C VAL A 177 -7.58 -25.07 -0.50
N ARG A 178 -6.28 -25.00 -0.78
CA ARG A 178 -5.27 -24.33 0.05
C ARG A 178 -5.13 -22.85 -0.31
N GLY A 179 -6.11 -22.05 0.10
CA GLY A 179 -6.12 -20.60 -0.12
C GLY A 179 -4.94 -19.85 0.53
N ASP A 180 -4.45 -20.35 1.66
CA ASP A 180 -3.30 -19.83 2.42
C ASP A 180 -2.00 -19.84 1.59
N VAL A 181 -1.77 -20.92 0.83
CA VAL A 181 -0.60 -21.05 -0.05
C VAL A 181 -0.65 -20.01 -1.18
N MET A 182 -1.84 -19.78 -1.74
CA MET A 182 -2.04 -18.81 -2.82
C MET A 182 -1.88 -17.36 -2.34
N GLU A 183 -2.30 -17.07 -1.12
CA GLU A 183 -2.02 -15.79 -0.46
C GLU A 183 -0.52 -15.59 -0.24
N LEU A 184 0.19 -16.61 0.24
CA LEU A 184 1.63 -16.54 0.45
C LEU A 184 2.40 -16.21 -0.84
N PHE A 185 2.08 -16.89 -1.95
CA PHE A 185 2.72 -16.59 -3.24
C PHE A 185 2.40 -15.17 -3.73
N ARG A 186 1.23 -14.64 -3.40
CA ARG A 186 0.86 -13.26 -3.70
C ARG A 186 1.66 -12.28 -2.85
N ASP A 187 1.84 -12.55 -1.56
CA ASP A 187 2.64 -11.70 -0.69
C ASP A 187 4.10 -11.67 -1.15
N LEU A 188 4.63 -12.81 -1.59
CA LEU A 188 5.97 -12.90 -2.20
C LEU A 188 6.10 -12.10 -3.51
N SER A 189 4.99 -11.80 -4.20
CA SER A 189 4.99 -10.99 -5.42
C SER A 189 5.18 -9.49 -5.14
N ILE A 190 5.08 -9.06 -3.87
CA ILE A 190 5.30 -7.68 -3.45
C ILE A 190 6.71 -7.58 -2.85
N PRO A 191 7.74 -7.20 -3.63
CA PRO A 191 9.11 -7.15 -3.13
C PRO A 191 9.26 -6.05 -2.08
N TRP A 192 9.49 -6.48 -0.84
CA TRP A 192 9.72 -5.62 0.31
C TRP A 192 11.13 -5.84 0.86
N ASN A 193 11.85 -4.74 1.04
CA ASN A 193 13.15 -4.69 1.68
C ASN A 193 13.07 -3.64 2.81
N PRO A 194 12.86 -4.05 4.08
CA PRO A 194 12.70 -3.13 5.21
C PRO A 194 13.84 -2.13 5.34
N SER A 195 14.99 -2.46 4.77
CA SER A 195 16.21 -1.69 4.91
C SER A 195 16.63 -1.00 3.62
N LEU A 196 15.71 -0.71 2.70
CA LEU A 196 16.06 -0.13 1.40
C LEU A 196 16.86 1.18 1.50
N TRP A 197 16.45 2.10 2.38
CA TRP A 197 17.21 3.29 2.76
C TRP A 197 18.01 3.08 4.06
N GLN A 198 17.45 2.31 5.00
CA GLN A 198 18.03 2.10 6.33
C GLN A 198 19.18 1.06 6.39
N ALA A 199 19.40 0.23 5.36
CA ALA A 199 20.59 -0.62 5.19
C ALA A 199 21.55 -0.11 4.12
N VAL A 200 21.34 1.10 3.58
CA VAL A 200 22.48 1.80 2.98
C VAL A 200 23.48 2.01 4.12
N PRO A 201 24.73 1.51 4.03
CA PRO A 201 25.73 1.76 5.06
C PRO A 201 25.85 3.25 5.35
N ALA A 202 26.06 3.63 6.62
CA ALA A 202 26.13 5.04 7.01
C ALA A 202 27.18 5.80 6.17
N GLU A 203 28.32 5.18 5.92
CA GLU A 203 29.38 5.66 5.02
C GLU A 203 28.86 5.97 3.62
N LYS A 204 28.08 5.10 3.00
CA LYS A 204 27.51 5.34 1.66
C LYS A 204 26.45 6.44 1.66
N ARG A 205 25.72 6.62 2.76
CA ARG A 205 24.81 7.78 2.90
C ARG A 205 25.59 9.07 3.05
N GLU A 206 26.67 9.05 3.82
CA GLU A 206 27.56 10.19 4.00
C GLU A 206 28.24 10.57 2.68
N GLU A 207 28.80 9.62 1.93
CA GLU A 207 29.33 9.83 0.57
C GLU A 207 28.28 10.46 -0.36
N PHE A 208 27.04 9.97 -0.33
CA PHE A 208 25.96 10.53 -1.14
C PHE A 208 25.57 11.95 -0.69
N GLU A 209 25.41 12.19 0.61
CA GLU A 209 25.08 13.50 1.18
C GLU A 209 26.21 14.52 0.98
N ASN A 210 27.45 14.06 0.81
CA ASN A 210 28.63 14.87 0.48
C ASN A 210 28.95 14.91 -1.02
N SER A 211 28.16 14.22 -1.85
CA SER A 211 28.35 14.26 -3.30
C SER A 211 28.09 15.67 -3.84
N LYS A 212 28.88 16.07 -4.84
CA LYS A 212 28.81 17.40 -5.45
C LYS A 212 27.38 17.83 -5.83
N PRO A 213 26.55 16.99 -6.47
CA PRO A 213 25.17 17.37 -6.82
C PRO A 213 24.28 17.66 -5.59
N ILE A 214 24.45 16.90 -4.50
CA ILE A 214 23.64 17.08 -3.29
C ILE A 214 24.09 18.30 -2.49
N VAL A 215 25.40 18.52 -2.40
CA VAL A 215 25.98 19.73 -1.78
C VAL A 215 25.55 20.98 -2.53
N GLU A 216 25.58 20.98 -3.87
CA GLU A 216 25.09 22.09 -4.70
C GLU A 216 23.60 22.38 -4.45
N ILE A 217 22.77 21.34 -4.43
CA ILE A 217 21.33 21.48 -4.12
C ILE A 217 21.13 22.04 -2.71
N ARG A 218 21.89 21.56 -1.73
CA ARG A 218 21.80 22.02 -0.32
C ARG A 218 22.18 23.49 -0.21
N ASN A 219 23.27 23.90 -0.84
CA ASN A 219 23.74 25.28 -0.86
C ASN A 219 22.74 26.21 -1.56
N GLU A 220 22.14 25.76 -2.67
CA GLU A 220 21.13 26.53 -3.38
C GLU A 220 19.82 26.63 -2.58
N LEU A 221 19.39 25.57 -1.90
CA LEU A 221 18.25 25.64 -0.99
C LEU A 221 18.49 26.61 0.17
N ALA A 222 19.71 26.64 0.73
CA ALA A 222 20.09 27.58 1.77
C ALA A 222 20.06 29.03 1.28
N SER A 223 20.55 29.31 0.07
CA SER A 223 20.53 30.67 -0.51
C SER A 223 19.11 31.18 -0.85
N LEU A 224 18.18 30.25 -1.05
CA LEU A 224 16.77 30.53 -1.30
C LEU A 224 15.94 30.59 0.00
N GLN A 225 16.52 30.28 1.16
CA GLN A 225 15.80 30.26 2.42
C GLN A 225 15.26 31.65 2.78
N GLY A 226 14.02 31.73 3.24
CA GLY A 226 13.35 32.99 3.59
C GLY A 226 12.83 33.81 2.40
N ARG A 227 13.21 33.49 1.16
CA ARG A 227 12.65 34.13 -0.04
C ARG A 227 11.26 33.61 -0.35
N ARG A 228 10.31 34.52 -0.57
CA ARG A 228 8.89 34.20 -0.82
C ARG A 228 8.42 34.58 -2.23
N ASP A 229 9.32 35.02 -3.10
CA ASP A 229 8.97 35.30 -4.47
C ASP A 229 8.65 34.01 -5.25
N THR A 230 7.78 34.13 -6.25
CA THR A 230 7.28 32.99 -7.03
C THR A 230 8.40 32.20 -7.71
N LYS A 231 9.49 32.89 -8.11
CA LYS A 231 10.65 32.24 -8.74
C LYS A 231 11.42 31.41 -7.71
N ALA A 232 11.71 31.95 -6.53
CA ALA A 232 12.35 31.22 -5.44
C ALA A 232 11.52 30.00 -5.00
N ILE A 233 10.20 30.14 -4.85
CA ILE A 233 9.32 29.01 -4.48
C ILE A 233 9.34 27.92 -5.56
N SER A 234 9.26 28.31 -6.84
CA SER A 234 9.34 27.35 -7.96
C SER A 234 10.69 26.63 -7.96
N ARG A 235 11.78 27.38 -7.77
CA ARG A 235 13.13 26.85 -7.77
C ARG A 235 13.39 25.91 -6.59
N GLN A 236 12.95 26.25 -5.38
CA GLN A 236 12.99 25.34 -4.23
C GLN A 236 12.25 24.04 -4.52
N LYS A 237 11.06 24.12 -5.14
CA LYS A 237 10.27 22.94 -5.50
C LYS A 237 10.99 22.07 -6.55
N GLU A 238 11.68 22.66 -7.51
CA GLU A 238 12.52 21.95 -8.48
C GLU A 238 13.69 21.25 -7.79
N LEU A 239 14.41 21.96 -6.91
CA LEU A 239 15.54 21.41 -6.15
C LEU A 239 15.13 20.24 -5.25
N TYR A 240 14.01 20.34 -4.54
CA TYR A 240 13.46 19.22 -3.76
C TYR A 240 13.02 18.04 -4.64
N GLN A 241 12.57 18.28 -5.86
CA GLN A 241 12.26 17.20 -6.80
C GLN A 241 13.54 16.55 -7.33
N LEU A 242 14.55 17.35 -7.65
CA LEU A 242 15.84 16.87 -8.12
C LEU A 242 16.55 16.03 -7.05
N ARG A 243 16.61 16.52 -5.80
CA ARG A 243 17.15 15.77 -4.65
C ARG A 243 16.47 14.41 -4.51
N ARG A 244 15.13 14.38 -4.45
CA ARG A 244 14.37 13.12 -4.35
C ARG A 244 14.63 12.16 -5.50
N ARG A 245 14.81 12.69 -6.71
CA ARG A 245 15.16 11.89 -7.88
C ARG A 245 16.54 11.26 -7.72
N LEU A 246 17.54 12.04 -7.32
CA LEU A 246 18.90 11.56 -7.08
C LEU A 246 18.95 10.51 -5.96
N GLU A 247 18.25 10.75 -4.85
CA GLU A 247 18.09 9.78 -3.75
C GLU A 247 17.48 8.47 -4.26
N SER A 248 16.41 8.56 -5.06
CA SER A 248 15.76 7.39 -5.65
C SER A 248 16.66 6.64 -6.63
N GLU A 249 17.45 7.36 -7.44
CA GLU A 249 18.41 6.78 -8.39
C GLU A 249 19.55 6.08 -7.65
N GLU A 250 20.09 6.69 -6.60
CA GLU A 250 21.16 6.10 -5.79
C GLU A 250 20.67 4.87 -5.01
N CYS A 251 19.47 4.96 -4.43
CA CYS A 251 18.78 3.79 -3.86
C CYS A 251 18.71 2.64 -4.87
N ARG A 252 18.32 2.93 -6.12
CA ARG A 252 18.21 1.92 -7.18
C ARG A 252 19.57 1.35 -7.60
N LYS A 253 20.64 2.15 -7.62
CA LYS A 253 21.99 1.65 -7.89
C LYS A 253 22.44 0.69 -6.78
N LEU A 254 22.32 1.12 -5.53
CA LEU A 254 22.66 0.31 -4.37
C LEU A 254 21.82 -0.96 -4.30
N GLN A 255 20.54 -0.91 -4.66
CA GLN A 255 19.67 -2.09 -4.81
C GLN A 255 20.23 -3.11 -5.80
N LYS A 256 20.80 -2.66 -6.94
CA LYS A 256 21.38 -3.57 -7.94
C LYS A 256 22.68 -4.22 -7.44
N LEU A 257 23.43 -3.52 -6.59
CA LEU A 257 24.67 -4.00 -5.99
C LEU A 257 24.44 -4.90 -4.78
N GLN A 258 23.24 -4.87 -4.18
CA GLN A 258 22.90 -5.78 -3.10
C GLN A 258 22.85 -7.23 -3.61
N PRO A 259 23.52 -8.18 -2.92
CA PRO A 259 23.51 -9.57 -3.32
C PRO A 259 22.08 -10.12 -3.28
N ARG A 260 21.60 -10.61 -4.43
CA ARG A 260 20.29 -11.28 -4.55
C ARG A 260 20.26 -12.66 -3.90
N HIS A 261 21.43 -13.22 -3.59
CA HIS A 261 21.63 -14.52 -2.98
C HIS A 261 22.57 -14.42 -1.77
N SER A 262 22.33 -15.27 -0.78
CA SER A 262 23.15 -15.39 0.45
C SER A 262 24.52 -16.03 0.22
N SER A 263 25.07 -16.01 -1.00
CA SER A 263 26.32 -16.71 -1.33
C SER A 263 27.58 -16.09 -0.71
N ALA A 264 27.47 -14.92 -0.07
CA ALA A 264 28.55 -14.36 0.74
C ALA A 264 28.49 -14.95 2.16
N ILE A 265 29.01 -16.18 2.30
CA ILE A 265 29.07 -17.00 3.53
C ILE A 265 29.70 -16.28 4.73
N ASN A 266 30.45 -15.19 4.51
CA ASN A 266 31.16 -14.46 5.57
C ASN A 266 30.66 -13.02 5.83
N SER A 267 29.53 -12.63 5.26
CA SER A 267 28.89 -11.35 5.61
C SER A 267 27.71 -11.59 6.56
N SER A 268 27.74 -10.91 7.71
CA SER A 268 26.76 -10.96 8.80
C SER A 268 25.34 -11.32 8.34
N PRO A 269 24.71 -12.33 8.97
CA PRO A 269 23.78 -13.22 8.30
C PRO A 269 22.61 -12.47 7.68
N CYS A 270 22.43 -12.63 6.37
CA CYS A 270 21.24 -12.22 5.63
C CYS A 270 19.97 -13.02 6.03
N TYR A 271 19.87 -13.51 7.27
CA TYR A 271 18.72 -14.26 7.78
C TYR A 271 17.43 -13.43 7.75
N TYR A 272 17.55 -12.10 7.74
CA TYR A 272 16.41 -11.19 7.66
C TYR A 272 15.88 -10.95 6.24
N ARG A 273 16.49 -11.46 5.15
CA ARG A 273 16.23 -10.91 3.80
C ARG A 273 15.28 -11.67 2.88
N CYS A 274 15.01 -12.96 3.10
CA CYS A 274 13.97 -13.66 2.34
C CYS A 274 13.33 -14.78 3.16
N LEU A 275 12.00 -14.94 3.03
CA LEU A 275 11.24 -15.98 3.75
C LEU A 275 11.87 -17.37 3.54
N PHE A 276 12.29 -17.69 2.31
CA PHE A 276 12.94 -18.95 1.98
C PHE A 276 14.18 -19.25 2.83
N ASN A 277 15.10 -18.31 3.02
CA ASN A 277 16.28 -18.52 3.87
C ASN A 277 15.94 -18.63 5.36
N ARG A 278 14.82 -18.01 5.81
CA ARG A 278 14.33 -18.14 7.18
C ARG A 278 13.67 -19.48 7.48
N ILE A 279 13.22 -20.21 6.45
CA ILE A 279 12.45 -21.45 6.65
C ILE A 279 13.09 -22.67 5.99
N ARG A 280 14.16 -22.52 5.19
CA ARG A 280 14.80 -23.66 4.51
C ARG A 280 15.33 -24.71 5.47
N PHE A 281 15.84 -24.30 6.64
CA PHE A 281 16.34 -25.20 7.67
C PHE A 281 15.23 -25.97 8.39
N LEU A 282 13.96 -25.57 8.26
CA LEU A 282 12.83 -26.28 8.86
C LEU A 282 12.53 -27.62 8.16
N MET A 283 13.13 -27.88 6.98
CA MET A 283 13.02 -29.15 6.26
C MET A 283 14.38 -29.53 5.68
N ALA A 284 14.97 -30.63 6.16
CA ALA A 284 16.32 -31.07 5.77
C ALA A 284 16.43 -31.30 4.25
N GLU A 285 15.37 -31.81 3.62
CA GLU A 285 15.31 -32.08 2.18
C GLU A 285 15.32 -30.78 1.38
N ARG A 286 14.64 -29.73 1.87
CA ARG A 286 14.62 -28.40 1.23
C ARG A 286 15.97 -27.71 1.38
N ASP A 287 16.59 -27.82 2.55
CA ASP A 287 17.93 -27.29 2.80
C ASP A 287 18.97 -27.96 1.91
N ARG A 288 18.94 -29.30 1.87
CA ARG A 288 19.77 -30.12 0.98
C ARG A 288 19.56 -29.72 -0.47
N LEU A 289 18.33 -29.70 -0.96
CA LEU A 289 18.02 -29.30 -2.34
C LEU A 289 18.57 -27.90 -2.65
N ALA A 290 18.38 -26.93 -1.76
CA ALA A 290 18.89 -25.58 -1.94
C ALA A 290 20.44 -25.50 -1.96
N THR A 291 21.14 -26.41 -1.30
CA THR A 291 22.61 -26.53 -1.39
C THR A 291 23.09 -27.30 -2.62
N THR A 292 22.32 -28.27 -3.11
CA THR A 292 22.77 -29.19 -4.18
C THR A 292 22.26 -28.82 -5.57
N LEU A 293 21.18 -28.04 -5.70
CA LEU A 293 20.51 -27.73 -6.98
C LEU A 293 21.44 -27.07 -8.02
N PHE A 294 22.45 -26.34 -7.55
CA PHE A 294 23.40 -25.61 -8.41
C PHE A 294 24.83 -26.19 -8.36
N GLN A 295 25.02 -27.34 -7.71
CA GLN A 295 26.28 -28.06 -7.80
C GLN A 295 26.31 -28.75 -9.16
N ASN A 296 27.23 -28.35 -10.03
CA ASN A 296 27.46 -29.04 -11.30
C ASN A 296 27.73 -30.51 -11.00
N ALA A 297 26.84 -31.40 -11.43
CA ALA A 297 27.09 -32.82 -11.38
C ALA A 297 28.31 -33.11 -12.27
N GLN A 298 29.49 -33.25 -11.69
CA GLN A 298 30.57 -33.97 -12.35
C GLN A 298 30.12 -35.43 -12.38
N ALA A 299 29.49 -35.82 -13.48
CA ALA A 299 29.26 -37.21 -13.78
C ALA A 299 30.63 -37.89 -13.91
N SER A 300 31.11 -38.51 -12.84
CA SER A 300 32.22 -39.44 -12.89
C SER A 300 31.79 -40.61 -13.79
N ARG A 301 32.27 -40.62 -15.04
CA ARG A 301 32.36 -41.86 -15.80
C ARG A 301 33.34 -42.74 -15.03
N SER A 302 32.83 -43.70 -14.26
CA SER A 302 33.67 -44.78 -13.75
C SER A 302 34.01 -45.68 -14.93
N ASP A 303 35.30 -45.78 -15.23
CA ASP A 303 35.88 -46.75 -16.13
C ASP A 303 35.35 -48.15 -15.79
N ARG A 304 34.80 -48.83 -16.80
CA ARG A 304 34.59 -50.28 -16.75
C ARG A 304 35.88 -50.93 -17.23
N HIS A 305 36.54 -51.67 -16.34
CA HIS A 305 37.39 -52.78 -16.73
C HIS A 305 36.53 -53.92 -17.28
#